data_AF-A0A936WZB7-F1
#
_entry.id   AF-A0A936WZB7-F1
#
_cell.length_a   1.000
_cell.length_b   1.000
_cell.length_c   1.000
_cell.angle_alpha   90.00
_cell.angle_beta   90.00
_cell.angle_gamma   90.00
#
_symmetry.space_group_name_H-M   'P 1'
#
loop_
_entity.id
_entity.type
_entity.pdbx_description
1 polymer ?
#
loop_
_entity_poly.entity_id
_entity_poly.type
_entity_poly.pdbx_seq_one_letter_code
_entity_poly.pdbx_strand_id
1 'polypeptide(L)'
;MKQLVLIILLSIITFTASSQAIMSSSYTGSGEVDLKGNPLMSKPLEAEGSPFLNIHWGKGLVKLKNGVWHRDVLLKFDLQNNTLYFERLGVAFSFTDTVVEFFLAYEEEGESFSFIYRSGFPAVDKQTELEFYEVVNDGKNLQLLKFNDKIITAKAQYGQENKKEYKLVEQLYVYDVKKEPSPR
;
A
#
# COMPACT_ATOMS: atom_id res chain seq x y z
N MET A 1 -45.93 57.51 -4.57
CA MET A 1 -47.13 56.78 -4.09
C MET A 1 -47.00 55.34 -4.60
N LYS A 2 -47.10 54.27 -3.79
CA LYS A 2 -48.35 53.67 -3.25
C LYS A 2 -49.29 53.27 -4.41
N GLN A 3 -49.69 52.01 -4.63
CA GLN A 3 -49.75 50.78 -3.80
C GLN A 3 -49.47 49.45 -4.60
N LEU A 4 -49.11 48.30 -3.98
CA LEU A 4 -49.89 47.03 -3.73
C LEU A 4 -50.69 46.47 -4.95
N VAL A 5 -50.98 45.17 -5.19
CA VAL A 5 -51.06 43.88 -4.43
C VAL A 5 -51.11 42.71 -5.50
N LEU A 6 -50.88 41.38 -5.34
CA LEU A 6 -50.28 40.45 -4.35
C LEU A 6 -50.19 39.00 -4.94
N ILE A 7 -49.45 38.08 -4.29
CA ILE A 7 -49.43 36.57 -4.30
C ILE A 7 -50.13 35.77 -5.43
N ILE A 8 -49.41 34.75 -5.95
CA ILE A 8 -49.92 33.37 -6.16
C ILE A 8 -48.87 32.33 -5.72
N LEU A 9 -49.39 31.28 -5.09
CA LEU A 9 -48.86 29.99 -4.58
C LEU A 9 -47.61 29.41 -5.30
N LEU A 10 -46.61 28.81 -4.63
CA LEU A 10 -46.56 27.75 -3.57
C LEU A 10 -46.49 26.30 -4.11
N SER A 11 -45.25 25.83 -4.30
CA SER A 11 -44.82 24.42 -4.22
C SER A 11 -43.32 24.42 -3.91
N ILE A 12 -42.84 23.86 -2.78
CA ILE A 12 -42.36 22.47 -2.66
C ILE A 12 -41.32 22.20 -3.78
N ILE A 13 -40.02 22.03 -3.48
CA ILE A 13 -39.45 20.94 -2.66
C ILE A 13 -38.46 21.45 -1.60
N THR A 14 -38.60 20.97 -0.37
CA THR A 14 -37.54 20.95 0.64
C THR A 14 -37.16 19.50 0.95
N PHE A 15 -36.07 18.99 0.39
CA PHE A 15 -35.48 17.73 0.86
C PHE A 15 -33.99 17.60 0.51
N THR A 16 -33.13 18.12 1.39
CA THR A 16 -31.71 17.75 1.46
C THR A 16 -31.45 17.15 2.84
N ALA A 17 -32.08 16.01 3.12
CA ALA A 17 -31.68 15.15 4.23
C ALA A 17 -30.25 14.66 3.96
N SER A 18 -29.28 15.25 4.65
CA SER A 18 -27.90 14.79 4.64
C SER A 18 -27.81 13.42 5.30
N SER A 19 -27.93 12.38 4.48
CA SER A 19 -27.71 11.00 4.90
C SER A 19 -26.23 10.84 5.28
N GLN A 20 -25.94 11.05 6.57
CA GLN A 20 -24.71 10.55 7.18
C GLN A 20 -24.85 9.04 7.30
N ALA A 21 -24.62 8.35 6.18
CA ALA A 21 -24.27 6.95 6.21
C ALA A 21 -22.97 6.84 7.01
N ILE A 22 -23.07 6.41 8.27
CA ILE A 22 -21.90 5.89 9.00
C ILE A 22 -21.46 4.67 8.21
N MET A 23 -20.46 4.86 7.34
CA MET A 23 -19.89 3.79 6.53
C MET A 23 -19.06 2.90 7.44
N SER A 24 -19.74 2.05 8.21
CA SER A 24 -19.16 0.87 8.84
C SER A 24 -18.67 -0.04 7.73
N SER A 25 -17.41 0.16 7.34
CA SER A 25 -16.67 -0.57 6.30
C SER A 25 -16.42 -2.02 6.74
N SER A 26 -17.50 -2.77 6.82
CA SER A 26 -17.52 -4.21 6.88
C SER A 26 -16.86 -4.74 5.61
N TYR A 27 -15.59 -5.12 5.74
CA TYR A 27 -14.78 -5.74 4.70
C TYR A 27 -15.42 -7.06 4.26
N THR A 28 -16.37 -6.97 3.32
CA THR A 28 -16.88 -8.09 2.53
C THR A 28 -15.89 -8.40 1.41
N GLY A 29 -14.65 -8.66 1.80
CA GLY A 29 -13.61 -9.11 0.87
C GLY A 29 -13.97 -10.50 0.34
N SER A 30 -14.03 -10.63 -0.98
CA SER A 30 -13.97 -11.93 -1.64
C SER A 30 -12.68 -12.63 -1.21
N GLY A 31 -12.80 -13.78 -0.56
CA GLY A 31 -11.65 -14.51 0.00
C GLY A 31 -10.78 -15.14 -1.08
N GLU A 32 -9.85 -14.38 -1.62
CA GLU A 32 -8.76 -14.82 -2.50
C GLU A 32 -7.86 -15.82 -1.76
N VAL A 33 -7.32 -16.85 -2.43
CA VAL A 33 -6.51 -17.90 -1.78
C VAL A 33 -5.15 -18.13 -2.44
N ASP A 34 -4.16 -18.51 -1.64
CA ASP A 34 -2.84 -18.93 -2.11
C ASP A 34 -2.87 -20.33 -2.78
N LEU A 35 -1.73 -20.76 -3.33
CA LEU A 35 -1.56 -22.08 -3.97
C LEU A 35 -1.71 -23.28 -3.00
N LYS A 36 -1.98 -23.04 -1.72
CA LYS A 36 -2.25 -24.04 -0.67
C LYS A 36 -3.66 -23.91 -0.08
N GLY A 37 -4.48 -22.96 -0.57
CA GLY A 37 -5.84 -22.70 -0.10
C GLY A 37 -5.98 -21.70 1.07
N ASN A 38 -4.90 -21.04 1.50
CA ASN A 38 -4.94 -20.05 2.59
C ASN A 38 -5.45 -18.70 2.09
N PRO A 39 -6.39 -18.03 2.77
CA PRO A 39 -6.87 -16.73 2.31
C PRO A 39 -5.82 -15.62 2.34
N LEU A 40 -5.54 -15.01 1.19
CA LEU A 40 -4.61 -13.88 1.03
C LEU A 40 -5.13 -12.60 1.70
N MET A 41 -6.43 -12.33 1.58
CA MET A 41 -7.07 -11.10 2.10
C MET A 41 -8.06 -11.30 3.26
N SER A 42 -8.38 -12.53 3.68
CA SER A 42 -9.41 -12.77 4.72
C SER A 42 -8.87 -13.29 6.06
N LYS A 43 -7.55 -13.24 6.29
CA LYS A 43 -6.99 -13.50 7.63
C LYS A 43 -7.44 -12.37 8.58
N PRO A 44 -7.98 -12.67 9.79
CA PRO A 44 -8.30 -11.64 10.76
C PRO A 44 -7.07 -10.78 11.07
N LEU A 45 -7.25 -9.45 11.09
CA LEU A 45 -6.18 -8.51 11.43
C LEU A 45 -5.62 -8.84 12.82
N GLU A 46 -4.35 -9.28 12.87
CA GLU A 46 -3.66 -9.58 14.13
C GLU A 46 -3.42 -8.33 14.99
N ALA A 47 -3.61 -7.14 14.40
CA ALA A 47 -3.31 -5.83 14.96
C ALA A 47 -4.15 -4.74 14.25
N GLU A 48 -4.48 -3.65 14.95
CA GLU A 48 -5.10 -2.46 14.35
C GLU A 48 -4.23 -1.91 13.20
N GLY A 49 -4.85 -1.50 12.09
CA GLY A 49 -4.16 -1.00 10.91
C GLY A 49 -4.11 -2.03 9.77
N SER A 50 -2.98 -2.10 9.07
CA SER A 50 -2.77 -2.92 7.87
C SER A 50 -1.28 -3.14 7.62
N PRO A 51 -0.81 -4.36 7.23
CA PRO A 51 0.58 -4.64 6.87
C PRO A 51 0.98 -4.07 5.50
N PHE A 52 0.02 -3.69 4.66
CA PHE A 52 0.28 -3.15 3.33
C PHE A 52 0.73 -1.69 3.37
N LEU A 53 1.48 -1.24 2.35
CA LEU A 53 1.89 0.16 2.18
C LEU A 53 0.68 1.11 2.17
N ASN A 54 -0.36 0.72 1.44
CA ASN A 54 -1.57 1.51 1.15
C ASN A 54 -2.86 0.70 1.32
N ILE A 55 -4.00 1.37 1.53
CA ILE A 55 -5.30 0.69 1.70
C ILE A 55 -5.83 0.13 0.37
N HIS A 56 -5.82 0.94 -0.70
CA HIS A 56 -6.37 0.58 -2.00
C HIS A 56 -5.34 -0.06 -2.95
N TRP A 57 -5.79 -0.60 -4.09
CA TRP A 57 -4.88 -1.05 -5.15
C TRP A 57 -4.30 0.17 -5.88
N GLY A 58 -2.97 0.25 -5.96
CA GLY A 58 -2.28 1.27 -6.75
C GLY A 58 -2.04 0.82 -8.18
N LYS A 59 -1.80 1.75 -9.10
CA LYS A 59 -1.38 1.45 -10.48
C LYS A 59 0.13 1.42 -10.58
N GLY A 60 0.67 0.54 -11.42
CA GLY A 60 2.11 0.33 -11.47
C GLY A 60 2.69 -0.28 -12.74
N LEU A 61 4.02 -0.34 -12.72
CA LEU A 61 4.88 -0.98 -13.70
C LEU A 61 5.70 -2.03 -12.96
N VAL A 62 5.90 -3.23 -13.53
CA VAL A 62 6.68 -4.29 -12.89
C VAL A 62 7.71 -4.85 -13.86
N LYS A 63 8.96 -4.94 -13.41
CA LYS A 63 10.09 -5.53 -14.13
C LYS A 63 10.47 -6.85 -13.48
N LEU A 64 10.44 -7.90 -14.28
CA LEU A 64 10.86 -9.24 -13.87
C LEU A 64 12.37 -9.45 -14.11
N LYS A 65 12.97 -10.41 -13.41
CA LYS A 65 14.40 -10.75 -13.50
C LYS A 65 14.83 -11.21 -14.90
N ASN A 66 13.89 -11.70 -15.70
CA ASN A 66 14.07 -12.04 -17.12
C ASN A 66 14.07 -10.81 -18.06
N GLY A 67 13.87 -9.60 -17.53
CA GLY A 67 13.84 -8.33 -18.29
C GLY A 67 12.47 -7.93 -18.84
N VAL A 68 11.44 -8.76 -18.69
CA VAL A 68 10.08 -8.46 -19.13
C VAL A 68 9.47 -7.36 -18.25
N TRP A 69 8.75 -6.44 -18.91
CA TRP A 69 8.01 -5.36 -18.25
C TRP A 69 6.50 -5.57 -18.40
N HIS A 70 5.79 -5.59 -17.28
CA HIS A 70 4.33 -5.48 -17.22
C HIS A 70 3.94 -4.04 -16.93
N ARG A 71 2.84 -3.58 -17.53
CA ARG A 71 2.35 -2.20 -17.45
C ARG A 71 0.89 -2.16 -17.03
N ASP A 72 0.48 -1.02 -16.48
CA ASP A 72 -0.90 -0.75 -16.04
C ASP A 72 -1.43 -1.82 -15.06
N VAL A 73 -0.51 -2.39 -14.28
CA VAL A 73 -0.78 -3.45 -13.32
C VAL A 73 -1.39 -2.81 -12.07
N LEU A 74 -2.48 -3.39 -11.55
CA LEU A 74 -2.96 -3.06 -10.21
C LEU A 74 -2.13 -3.83 -9.18
N LEU A 75 -1.50 -3.10 -8.26
CA LEU A 75 -0.47 -3.57 -7.35
C LEU A 75 -0.79 -3.22 -5.90
N LYS A 76 -0.37 -4.09 -4.98
CA LYS A 76 -0.42 -3.86 -3.54
C LYS A 76 0.79 -4.49 -2.89
N PHE A 77 1.52 -3.70 -2.10
CA PHE A 77 2.80 -4.10 -1.51
C PHE A 77 2.64 -4.32 -0.01
N ASP A 78 2.96 -5.53 0.45
CA ASP A 78 3.00 -5.92 1.86
C ASP A 78 4.37 -5.58 2.44
N LEU A 79 4.42 -4.65 3.40
CA LEU A 79 5.65 -4.20 4.04
C LEU A 79 6.14 -5.18 5.11
N GLN A 80 5.23 -5.92 5.75
CA GLN A 80 5.57 -6.89 6.79
C GLN A 80 6.25 -8.14 6.21
N ASN A 81 5.76 -8.61 5.06
CA ASN A 81 6.31 -9.77 4.36
C ASN A 81 7.17 -9.39 3.14
N ASN A 82 7.45 -8.09 2.96
CA ASN A 82 8.17 -7.50 1.82
C ASN A 82 7.73 -8.07 0.45
N THR A 83 6.42 -8.33 0.28
CA THR A 83 5.86 -9.11 -0.84
C THR A 83 4.97 -8.23 -1.71
N LEU A 84 5.24 -8.23 -3.03
CA LEU A 84 4.39 -7.56 -4.02
C LEU A 84 3.31 -8.51 -4.55
N TYR A 85 2.05 -8.08 -4.47
CA TYR A 85 0.91 -8.74 -5.07
C TYR A 85 0.38 -7.90 -6.26
N PHE A 86 -0.24 -8.58 -7.23
CA PHE A 86 -0.97 -7.94 -8.32
C PHE A 86 -2.43 -8.42 -8.37
N GLU A 87 -3.33 -7.57 -8.84
CA GLU A 87 -4.76 -7.88 -9.01
C GLU A 87 -5.05 -8.28 -10.47
N ARG A 88 -5.91 -9.28 -10.65
CA ARG A 88 -6.50 -9.64 -11.95
C ARG A 88 -7.90 -10.27 -11.80
N LEU A 89 -8.92 -9.60 -12.34
CA LEU A 89 -10.33 -10.02 -12.37
C LEU A 89 -11.02 -10.09 -10.97
N GLY A 90 -10.67 -9.17 -10.08
CA GLY A 90 -11.15 -9.12 -8.69
C GLY A 90 -10.40 -10.06 -7.75
N VAL A 91 -9.16 -10.46 -8.12
CA VAL A 91 -8.38 -11.48 -7.40
C VAL A 91 -6.89 -11.11 -7.34
N ALA A 92 -6.33 -11.07 -6.15
CA ALA A 92 -4.90 -10.95 -5.89
C ALA A 92 -4.11 -12.22 -6.23
N PHE A 93 -2.90 -12.03 -6.76
CA PHE A 93 -1.93 -13.07 -7.07
C PHE A 93 -0.52 -12.63 -6.66
N SER A 94 0.32 -13.58 -6.28
CA SER A 94 1.77 -13.38 -6.14
C SER A 94 2.46 -13.58 -7.50
N PHE A 95 3.55 -12.86 -7.74
CA PHE A 95 4.39 -13.09 -8.92
C PHE A 95 5.12 -14.44 -8.82
N THR A 96 5.08 -15.24 -9.90
CA THR A 96 5.82 -16.52 -10.00
C THR A 96 7.27 -16.30 -10.41
N ASP A 97 7.51 -15.37 -11.33
CA ASP A 97 8.84 -14.88 -11.68
C ASP A 97 9.32 -13.86 -10.64
N THR A 98 10.63 -13.84 -10.36
CA THR A 98 11.23 -12.85 -9.46
C THR A 98 11.06 -11.44 -10.01
N VAL A 99 10.32 -10.58 -9.28
CA VAL A 99 10.29 -9.13 -9.51
C VAL A 99 11.63 -8.52 -9.05
N VAL A 100 12.18 -7.58 -9.81
CA VAL A 100 13.45 -6.88 -9.46
C VAL A 100 13.31 -5.36 -9.36
N GLU A 101 12.28 -4.80 -9.98
CA GLU A 101 11.93 -3.38 -9.88
C GLU A 101 10.43 -3.22 -10.08
N PHE A 102 9.79 -2.33 -9.32
CA PHE A 102 8.43 -1.91 -9.58
C PHE A 102 8.22 -0.42 -9.30
N PHE A 103 7.33 0.20 -10.08
CA PHE A 103 6.76 1.51 -9.79
C PHE A 103 5.34 1.30 -9.26
N LEU A 104 4.98 2.02 -8.20
CA LEU A 104 3.67 1.95 -7.55
C LEU A 104 3.19 3.37 -7.25
N ALA A 105 2.03 3.74 -7.81
CA ALA A 105 1.34 4.99 -7.52
C ALA A 105 -0.11 4.75 -7.07
N TYR A 106 -0.58 5.53 -6.11
CA TYR A 106 -1.93 5.43 -5.54
C TYR A 106 -2.40 6.78 -4.99
N GLU A 107 -3.69 6.87 -4.69
CA GLU A 107 -4.29 8.03 -4.02
C GLU A 107 -4.86 7.59 -2.68
N GLU A 108 -4.63 8.39 -1.63
CA GLU A 108 -5.08 8.13 -0.26
C GLU A 108 -5.40 9.48 0.41
N GLU A 109 -6.59 9.58 1.03
CA GLU A 109 -7.16 10.82 1.62
C GLU A 109 -7.24 12.07 0.70
N GLY A 110 -6.96 11.91 -0.61
CA GLY A 110 -6.94 12.99 -1.61
C GLY A 110 -5.54 13.42 -2.02
N GLU A 111 -4.50 12.83 -1.45
CA GLU A 111 -3.10 13.02 -1.86
C GLU A 111 -2.64 11.89 -2.78
N SER A 112 -1.83 12.21 -3.79
CA SER A 112 -1.26 11.25 -4.75
C SER A 112 0.17 10.86 -4.34
N PHE A 113 0.41 9.57 -4.15
CA PHE A 113 1.70 9.00 -3.79
C PHE A 113 2.29 8.21 -4.96
N SER A 114 3.62 8.22 -5.11
CA SER A 114 4.31 7.44 -6.14
C SER A 114 5.73 7.05 -5.73
N PHE A 115 6.06 5.77 -5.87
CA PHE A 115 7.33 5.19 -5.40
C PHE A 115 7.96 4.30 -6.48
N ILE A 116 9.29 4.21 -6.46
CA ILE A 116 10.06 3.19 -7.16
C ILE A 116 10.70 2.29 -6.12
N TYR A 117 10.50 0.98 -6.25
CA TYR A 117 11.09 -0.05 -5.41
C TYR A 117 12.01 -0.94 -6.24
N ARG A 118 13.17 -1.33 -5.68
CA ARG A 118 14.14 -2.25 -6.32
C ARG A 118 14.66 -3.28 -5.32
N SER A 119 15.00 -4.46 -5.82
CA SER A 119 15.76 -5.51 -5.11
C SER A 119 17.07 -5.82 -5.86
N GLY A 120 17.86 -6.75 -5.35
CA GLY A 120 19.22 -7.04 -5.84
C GLY A 120 20.33 -6.22 -5.19
N PHE A 121 20.05 -5.54 -4.08
CA PHE A 121 21.06 -4.87 -3.25
C PHE A 121 21.79 -5.88 -2.35
N PRO A 122 23.07 -5.65 -1.98
CA PRO A 122 23.79 -6.57 -1.11
C PRO A 122 23.12 -6.73 0.26
N ALA A 123 22.95 -7.98 0.69
CA ALA A 123 22.32 -8.33 1.97
C ALA A 123 22.98 -7.63 3.18
N VAL A 124 22.16 -6.94 3.99
CA VAL A 124 22.56 -6.06 5.11
C VAL A 124 21.58 -6.25 6.28
N ASP A 125 22.06 -6.09 7.52
CA ASP A 125 21.30 -6.28 8.78
C ASP A 125 20.54 -7.60 8.88
N LYS A 126 19.27 -7.65 8.42
CA LYS A 126 18.42 -8.84 8.36
C LYS A 126 17.89 -9.15 6.96
N GLN A 127 18.11 -8.25 6.02
CA GLN A 127 17.58 -8.27 4.67
C GLN A 127 18.52 -9.03 3.72
N THR A 128 17.94 -9.81 2.81
CA THR A 128 18.65 -10.49 1.73
C THR A 128 18.65 -9.66 0.45
N GLU A 129 19.17 -10.23 -0.65
CA GLU A 129 19.19 -9.60 -1.97
C GLU A 129 17.83 -9.63 -2.69
N LEU A 130 16.84 -10.33 -2.14
CA LEU A 130 15.48 -10.42 -2.70
C LEU A 130 14.58 -9.26 -2.27
N GLU A 131 14.90 -8.62 -1.15
CA GLU A 131 14.10 -7.58 -0.53
C GLU A 131 14.07 -6.27 -1.33
N PHE A 132 12.90 -5.66 -1.35
CA PHE A 132 12.62 -4.38 -1.99
C PHE A 132 12.88 -3.20 -1.06
N TYR A 133 13.65 -2.25 -1.58
CA TYR A 133 13.93 -0.94 -0.99
C TYR A 133 13.33 0.15 -1.87
N GLU A 134 12.74 1.18 -1.26
CA GLU A 134 12.31 2.41 -1.90
C GLU A 134 13.56 3.19 -2.36
N VAL A 135 13.63 3.52 -3.65
CA VAL A 135 14.74 4.29 -4.24
C VAL A 135 14.45 5.78 -4.09
N VAL A 136 14.78 6.32 -2.92
CA VAL A 136 14.57 7.75 -2.57
C VAL A 136 15.44 8.67 -3.44
N ASN A 137 16.63 8.22 -3.86
CA ASN A 137 17.46 8.94 -4.82
C ASN A 137 18.26 7.99 -5.72
N ASP A 138 18.09 8.11 -7.05
CA ASP A 138 18.71 7.23 -8.05
C ASP A 138 20.03 7.82 -8.61
N GLY A 139 21.00 8.07 -7.70
CA GLY A 139 22.26 8.72 -8.05
C GLY A 139 23.29 7.77 -8.71
N LYS A 140 23.93 8.24 -9.80
CA LYS A 140 24.86 7.45 -10.64
C LYS A 140 26.04 6.77 -9.91
N ASN A 141 26.46 7.28 -8.76
CA ASN A 141 27.51 6.66 -7.92
C ASN A 141 26.97 6.18 -6.57
N LEU A 142 25.97 6.87 -6.03
CA LEU A 142 25.42 6.67 -4.70
C LEU A 142 23.90 6.74 -4.81
N GLN A 143 23.21 5.67 -4.40
CA GLN A 143 21.76 5.67 -4.26
C GLN A 143 21.38 5.85 -2.79
N LEU A 144 20.33 6.63 -2.53
CA LEU A 144 19.68 6.67 -1.22
C LEU A 144 18.50 5.70 -1.26
N LEU A 145 18.57 4.68 -0.41
CA LEU A 145 17.59 3.62 -0.30
C LEU A 145 16.89 3.71 1.05
N LYS A 146 15.59 3.36 1.07
CA LYS A 146 14.82 3.26 2.31
C LYS A 146 14.14 1.90 2.37
N PHE A 147 14.39 1.15 3.44
CA PHE A 147 13.66 -0.08 3.74
C PHE A 147 12.43 0.27 4.59
N ASN A 148 11.26 -0.22 4.16
CA ASN A 148 9.97 0.01 4.81
C ASN A 148 9.43 -1.32 5.34
N ASP A 149 9.26 -1.41 6.66
CA ASP A 149 8.76 -2.60 7.38
C ASP A 149 7.50 -2.23 8.18
N LYS A 150 6.59 -3.18 8.38
CA LYS A 150 5.44 -3.04 9.27
C LYS A 150 5.40 -4.13 10.34
N ILE A 151 6.03 -3.80 11.48
CA ILE A 151 6.02 -4.63 12.68
C ILE A 151 4.71 -4.50 13.46
N ILE A 152 4.37 -5.53 14.23
CA ILE A 152 3.24 -5.48 15.18
C ILE A 152 3.77 -5.07 16.56
N THR A 153 3.25 -3.98 17.11
CA THR A 153 3.60 -3.46 18.44
C THR A 153 2.40 -3.45 19.40
N ALA A 154 2.67 -3.53 20.71
CA ALA A 154 1.64 -3.41 21.74
C ALA A 154 1.32 -1.93 22.02
N LYS A 155 0.05 -1.57 21.86
CA LYS A 155 -0.53 -0.25 22.10
C LYS A 155 -1.11 -0.20 23.51
N ALA A 156 -0.32 0.33 24.45
CA ALA A 156 -0.75 0.46 25.83
C ALA A 156 -1.76 1.62 25.99
N GLN A 157 -2.93 1.33 26.55
CA GLN A 157 -3.92 2.33 26.92
C GLN A 157 -4.22 2.21 28.42
N TYR A 158 -4.15 3.33 29.14
CA TYR A 158 -4.24 3.33 30.61
C TYR A 158 -5.62 2.84 31.08
N GLY A 159 -5.64 1.75 31.86
CA GLY A 159 -6.86 1.14 32.36
C GLY A 159 -7.67 0.35 31.32
N GLN A 160 -7.06 -0.06 30.20
CA GLN A 160 -7.66 -0.92 29.17
C GLN A 160 -6.75 -2.12 28.86
N GLU A 161 -7.25 -3.12 28.15
CA GLU A 161 -6.42 -4.22 27.64
C GLU A 161 -5.46 -3.71 26.54
N ASN A 162 -4.23 -4.22 26.53
CA ASN A 162 -3.24 -3.86 25.52
C ASN A 162 -3.68 -4.38 24.15
N LYS A 163 -3.94 -3.44 23.23
CA LYS A 163 -4.17 -3.80 21.82
C LYS A 163 -2.86 -4.05 21.10
N LYS A 164 -2.93 -4.71 19.95
CA LYS A 164 -1.85 -4.75 18.96
C LYS A 164 -2.13 -3.73 17.87
N GLU A 165 -1.10 -3.07 17.33
CA GLU A 165 -1.19 -2.20 16.15
C GLU A 165 -0.01 -2.43 15.19
N TYR A 166 -0.25 -2.24 13.89
CA TYR A 166 0.80 -2.20 12.87
C TYR A 166 1.53 -0.86 12.90
N LYS A 167 2.85 -0.89 13.08
CA LYS A 167 3.71 0.29 13.09
C LYS A 167 4.71 0.24 11.93
N LEU A 168 4.72 1.29 11.11
CA LEU A 168 5.75 1.51 10.11
C LEU A 168 7.11 1.74 10.80
N VAL A 169 8.14 1.09 10.28
CA VAL A 169 9.54 1.31 10.62
C VAL A 169 10.31 1.55 9.32
N GLU A 170 11.06 2.66 9.27
CA GLU A 170 11.88 3.05 8.14
C GLU A 170 13.37 2.92 8.51
N GLN A 171 14.19 2.39 7.61
CA GLN A 171 15.66 2.34 7.74
C GLN A 171 16.28 2.92 6.47
N LEU A 172 17.24 3.85 6.61
CA LEU A 172 17.90 4.51 5.49
C LEU A 172 19.30 3.95 5.25
N TYR A 173 19.59 3.64 3.99
CA TYR A 173 20.85 3.06 3.53
C TYR A 173 21.43 3.88 2.37
N VAL A 174 22.75 4.01 2.33
CA VAL A 174 23.48 4.61 1.20
C VAL A 174 24.22 3.50 0.47
N TYR A 175 23.87 3.27 -0.79
CA TYR A 175 24.45 2.21 -1.62
C TYR A 175 25.43 2.78 -2.64
N ASP A 176 26.68 2.31 -2.61
CA ASP A 176 27.72 2.65 -3.60
C ASP A 176 27.61 1.72 -4.81
N VAL A 177 27.10 2.28 -5.91
CA VAL A 177 26.80 1.59 -7.18
C VAL A 177 28.08 1.07 -7.86
N LYS A 178 29.26 1.57 -7.48
CA LYS A 178 30.56 1.17 -8.06
C LYS A 178 31.32 0.15 -7.23
N LYS A 179 30.88 -0.11 -5.99
CA LYS A 179 31.54 -1.06 -5.11
C LYS A 179 30.99 -2.45 -5.39
N GLU A 180 31.78 -3.29 -6.07
CA GLU A 180 31.43 -4.69 -6.31
C GLU A 180 31.06 -5.37 -4.98
N PRO A 181 30.04 -6.25 -4.97
CA PRO A 181 29.73 -7.04 -3.78
C PRO A 181 30.95 -7.91 -3.46
N SER A 182 31.46 -7.79 -2.23
CA SER A 182 32.60 -8.60 -1.80
C SER A 182 32.28 -10.08 -1.98
N PRO A 183 33.14 -10.88 -2.63
CA PRO A 183 32.96 -12.32 -2.63
C PRO A 183 32.92 -12.83 -1.18
N ARG A 184 32.01 -13.79 -0.95
CA ARG A 184 31.82 -14.51 0.31
C ARG A 184 32.39 -15.92 0.18
#